data_AF-S8ECR7-F1
#
_entry.id   AF-S8ECR7-F1
#
_cell.length_a   1.000
_cell.length_b   1.000
_cell.length_c   1.000
_cell.angle_alpha   90.00
_cell.angle_beta   90.00
_cell.angle_gamma   90.00
#
_symmetry.space_group_name_H-M   'P 1'
#
loop_
_entity.id
_entity.type
_entity.pdbx_description
1 polymer ?
#
loop_
_entity_poly.entity_id
_entity_poly.type
_entity_poly.pdbx_seq_one_letter_code
_entity_poly.pdbx_strand_id
1 'polypeptide(L)'
;MAAFDSVPLFMKSLPEDALDDPTVAALQSLAHEGSPDEIAQNFKEQGNDYFKGRRYREAVGFYTQGIDAKPTEPALTEALLCNRAACNLELKNYGSVLKDCSKVITINPRSPKAHYRSALALMALERFDEAIDCCDRCLHFDEKNKDVKALRQKAQYQKDAKDRKEKERQERIRKEKEHQRQLEAAFKERNLVVIPPPNGSSENPYAPSFDPEDPTNGTLVVPVFLLYPQYATSDVISQFVEDTPFSAHLATIFPPEAPAPEWDEKREYVADKLVVYAMTHRKRLLKVGKKMTLRDVFNASKEKKGQPRDGLELKDSCLTFVVLPRGDVETKWVEEFKRSRDGIVRTSSFKMSVQHKILRTANAPTTPPDETEISVAQAIIDLENNVPELKSELRPLQISAAREVDVRGGKKAIVIFVPVPQLKAFHKVQQRLTRELEKKFSDRHVVFVAQRRMLRKPTRTSRVKQKRPRSRTLTSVHEKILEDLVFPTEIVGKRTRVAVDGSKLLKVFLDAKDATSLEYKLDSFSSVYRRLTGKDVVFEFPVQAQE
;
A
#
# COMPACT_ATOMS: atom_id res chain seq x y z
N MET A 1 28.32 0.29 -22.03
CA MET A 1 29.57 0.67 -22.72
C MET A 1 30.73 -0.23 -22.33
N ALA A 2 30.76 -0.84 -21.13
CA ALA A 2 31.86 -1.71 -20.65
C ALA A 2 32.24 -2.95 -21.49
N ALA A 3 31.45 -3.36 -22.49
CA ALA A 3 31.80 -4.48 -23.38
C ALA A 3 32.57 -4.02 -24.65
N PHE A 4 32.64 -2.71 -24.91
CA PHE A 4 33.45 -2.14 -26.00
C PHE A 4 34.92 -2.03 -25.60
N ASP A 5 35.19 -1.86 -24.30
CA ASP A 5 36.55 -1.78 -23.76
C ASP A 5 37.28 -3.14 -23.75
N SER A 6 36.66 -4.24 -24.21
CA SER A 6 37.31 -5.55 -24.35
C SER A 6 37.56 -5.95 -25.81
N VAL A 7 37.10 -5.16 -26.78
CA VAL A 7 37.42 -5.36 -28.20
C VAL A 7 38.67 -4.54 -28.48
N PRO A 8 39.80 -5.14 -28.92
CA PRO A 8 41.09 -4.44 -29.08
C PRO A 8 41.01 -3.18 -29.95
N LEU A 9 40.09 -3.16 -30.91
CA LEU A 9 39.85 -2.03 -31.79
C LEU A 9 39.21 -0.81 -31.11
N PHE A 10 38.55 -0.98 -29.94
CA PHE A 10 37.69 0.03 -29.29
C PHE A 10 38.03 0.35 -27.84
N MET A 11 39.15 -0.17 -27.34
CA MET A 11 39.66 0.15 -26.01
C MET A 11 39.97 1.64 -25.89
N LYS A 12 39.35 2.33 -24.91
CA LYS A 12 39.70 3.72 -24.57
C LYS A 12 41.03 3.85 -23.81
N SER A 13 41.49 2.76 -23.21
CA SER A 13 42.77 2.64 -22.51
C SER A 13 43.21 1.18 -22.55
N LEU A 14 44.48 0.92 -22.87
CA LEU A 14 45.07 -0.42 -22.82
C LEU A 14 45.13 -0.91 -21.35
N PRO A 15 44.86 -2.19 -21.07
CA PRO A 15 45.27 -2.82 -19.81
C PRO A 15 46.77 -2.58 -19.58
N GLU A 16 47.20 -2.32 -18.34
CA GLU A 16 48.62 -2.05 -18.03
C GLU A 16 49.56 -3.18 -18.53
N ASP A 17 49.05 -4.41 -18.65
CA ASP A 17 49.78 -5.58 -19.17
C ASP A 17 49.85 -5.68 -20.72
N ALA A 18 49.20 -4.78 -21.45
CA ALA A 18 49.13 -4.77 -22.93
C ALA A 18 49.80 -3.55 -23.57
N LEU A 19 50.48 -2.71 -22.76
CA LEU A 19 51.20 -1.52 -23.21
C LEU A 19 52.44 -1.84 -24.09
N ASP A 20 52.89 -3.09 -24.10
CA ASP A 20 54.10 -3.53 -24.82
C ASP A 20 53.83 -4.24 -26.16
N ASP A 21 52.59 -4.34 -26.64
CA ASP A 21 52.29 -4.99 -27.93
C ASP A 21 52.13 -3.97 -29.08
N PRO A 22 53.19 -3.70 -29.88
CA PRO A 22 53.15 -2.76 -31.00
C PRO A 22 52.16 -3.18 -32.10
N THR A 23 51.68 -4.42 -32.09
CA THR A 23 50.72 -4.92 -33.08
C THR A 23 49.31 -4.36 -32.87
N VAL A 24 48.88 -4.12 -31.62
CA VAL A 24 47.53 -3.61 -31.32
C VAL A 24 47.40 -2.14 -31.69
N ALA A 25 48.46 -1.35 -31.43
CA ALA A 25 48.55 0.04 -31.86
C ALA A 25 48.61 0.17 -33.40
N ALA A 26 49.37 -0.70 -34.06
CA ALA A 26 49.43 -0.76 -35.53
C ALA A 26 48.09 -1.18 -36.16
N LEU A 27 47.34 -2.10 -35.53
CA LEU A 27 46.00 -2.51 -35.99
C LEU A 27 44.96 -1.39 -35.84
N GLN A 28 45.07 -0.55 -34.80
CA GLN A 28 44.20 0.62 -34.63
C GLN A 28 44.50 1.73 -35.66
N SER A 29 45.77 1.99 -35.97
CA SER A 29 46.12 2.95 -37.03
C SER A 29 45.66 2.48 -38.40
N LEU A 30 45.82 1.18 -38.70
CA LEU A 30 45.44 0.58 -39.98
C LEU A 30 43.91 0.59 -40.22
N ALA A 31 43.11 0.58 -39.15
CA ALA A 31 41.64 0.66 -39.24
C ALA A 31 41.11 2.06 -39.56
N HIS A 32 41.94 3.10 -39.40
CA HIS A 32 41.62 4.48 -39.72
C HIS A 32 42.47 5.04 -40.88
N GLU A 33 43.22 4.18 -41.58
CA GLU A 33 43.95 4.53 -42.79
C GLU A 33 43.05 4.36 -44.02
N GLY A 34 42.73 5.47 -44.69
CA GLY A 34 41.94 5.48 -45.92
C GLY A 34 41.08 6.73 -46.09
N SER A 35 40.35 6.80 -47.20
CA SER A 35 39.31 7.81 -47.38
C SER A 35 38.19 7.63 -46.34
N PRO A 36 37.52 8.70 -45.87
CA PRO A 36 36.34 8.60 -45.01
C PRO A 36 35.28 7.58 -45.47
N ASP A 37 35.10 7.45 -46.80
CA ASP A 37 34.17 6.49 -47.40
C ASP A 37 34.66 5.04 -47.32
N GLU A 38 35.96 4.81 -47.47
CA GLU A 38 36.57 3.47 -47.35
C GLU A 38 36.54 2.96 -45.90
N ILE A 39 36.82 3.85 -44.95
CA ILE A 39 36.73 3.58 -43.51
C ILE A 39 35.28 3.23 -43.13
N ALA A 40 34.32 4.03 -43.59
CA ALA A 40 32.90 3.80 -43.36
C ALA A 40 32.41 2.49 -43.99
N GLN A 41 32.92 2.13 -45.17
CA GLN A 41 32.62 0.87 -45.85
C GLN A 41 33.15 -0.34 -45.07
N ASN A 42 34.39 -0.27 -44.58
CA ASN A 42 35.00 -1.34 -43.78
C ASN A 42 34.20 -1.58 -42.49
N PHE A 43 33.86 -0.52 -41.76
CA PHE A 43 33.02 -0.62 -40.55
C PHE A 43 31.61 -1.13 -40.84
N LYS A 44 31.03 -0.82 -42.01
CA LYS A 44 29.74 -1.38 -42.45
C LYS A 44 29.83 -2.90 -42.61
N GLU A 45 30.89 -3.40 -43.22
CA GLU A 45 31.09 -4.84 -43.46
C GLU A 45 31.28 -5.60 -42.16
N GLN A 46 32.14 -5.10 -41.27
CA GLN A 46 32.30 -5.64 -39.93
C GLN A 46 30.95 -5.66 -39.17
N GLY A 47 30.22 -4.53 -39.16
CA GLY A 47 28.90 -4.44 -38.53
C GLY A 47 27.91 -5.48 -39.08
N ASN A 48 27.93 -5.76 -40.39
CA ASN A 48 27.07 -6.76 -41.02
C ASN A 48 27.39 -8.18 -40.55
N ASP A 49 28.65 -8.51 -40.31
CA ASP A 49 29.03 -9.84 -39.82
C ASP A 49 28.61 -10.05 -38.36
N TYR A 50 28.75 -9.03 -37.51
CA TYR A 50 28.18 -9.05 -36.15
C TYR A 50 26.64 -9.11 -36.17
N PHE A 51 25.99 -8.47 -37.13
CA PHE A 51 24.54 -8.54 -37.32
C PHE A 51 24.08 -9.96 -37.68
N LYS A 52 24.77 -10.63 -38.62
CA LYS A 52 24.53 -12.05 -38.96
C LYS A 52 24.75 -12.96 -37.74
N GLY A 53 25.76 -12.64 -36.93
CA GLY A 53 26.05 -13.31 -35.65
C GLY A 53 25.05 -13.02 -34.52
N ARG A 54 23.97 -12.26 -34.76
CA ARG A 54 22.97 -11.81 -33.77
C ARG A 54 23.55 -11.02 -32.59
N ARG A 55 24.77 -10.49 -32.74
CA ARG A 55 25.46 -9.64 -31.76
C ARG A 55 25.13 -8.18 -32.03
N TYR A 56 23.86 -7.83 -31.83
CA TYR A 56 23.30 -6.54 -32.25
C TYR A 56 23.91 -5.34 -31.50
N ARG A 57 24.33 -5.54 -30.25
CA ARG A 57 24.89 -4.46 -29.43
C ARG A 57 26.27 -4.02 -29.94
N GLU A 58 27.08 -4.99 -30.34
CA GLU A 58 28.40 -4.78 -30.93
C GLU A 58 28.25 -4.21 -32.34
N ALA A 59 27.35 -4.76 -33.15
CA ALA A 59 27.04 -4.24 -34.49
C ALA A 59 26.67 -2.74 -34.48
N VAL A 60 25.90 -2.29 -33.48
CA VAL A 60 25.58 -0.85 -33.32
C VAL A 60 26.82 0.02 -33.18
N GLY A 61 27.87 -0.44 -32.50
CA GLY A 61 29.09 0.34 -32.34
C GLY A 61 29.88 0.46 -33.63
N PHE A 62 30.06 -0.64 -34.37
CA PHE A 62 30.69 -0.62 -35.69
C PHE A 62 29.96 0.31 -36.65
N TYR A 63 28.61 0.23 -36.73
CA TYR A 63 27.84 1.16 -37.55
C TYR A 63 27.93 2.62 -37.07
N THR A 64 28.09 2.84 -35.77
CA THR A 64 28.25 4.20 -35.22
C THR A 64 29.58 4.81 -35.64
N GLN A 65 30.67 4.04 -35.61
CA GLN A 65 31.97 4.51 -36.09
C GLN A 65 32.01 4.74 -37.59
N GLY A 66 31.33 3.90 -38.38
CA GLY A 66 31.15 4.16 -39.80
C GLY A 66 30.40 5.48 -40.05
N ILE A 67 29.46 5.86 -39.19
CA ILE A 67 28.77 7.17 -39.27
C ILE A 67 29.68 8.31 -38.78
N ASP A 68 30.45 8.08 -37.72
CA ASP A 68 31.36 9.08 -37.12
C ASP A 68 32.54 9.41 -38.04
N ALA A 69 32.92 8.49 -38.94
CA ALA A 69 33.87 8.73 -40.04
C ALA A 69 33.38 9.78 -41.05
N LYS A 70 32.09 10.17 -41.01
CA LYS A 70 31.45 11.16 -41.89
C LYS A 70 31.69 10.87 -43.39
N PRO A 71 31.17 9.74 -43.90
CA PRO A 71 31.26 9.42 -45.33
C PRO A 71 30.67 10.54 -46.18
N THR A 72 31.32 10.81 -47.31
CA THR A 72 30.89 11.80 -48.31
C THR A 72 29.72 11.26 -49.11
N GLU A 73 29.62 9.93 -49.27
CA GLU A 73 28.54 9.29 -50.01
C GLU A 73 27.21 9.21 -49.22
N PRO A 74 26.11 9.82 -49.72
CA PRO A 74 24.81 9.77 -49.05
C PRO A 74 24.23 8.36 -48.98
N ALA A 75 24.48 7.52 -49.99
CA ALA A 75 24.01 6.13 -50.04
C ALA A 75 24.67 5.25 -48.97
N LEU A 76 25.96 5.48 -48.69
CA LEU A 76 26.70 4.79 -47.63
C LEU A 76 26.20 5.21 -46.24
N THR A 77 25.97 6.51 -46.05
CA THR A 77 25.36 7.07 -44.84
C THR A 77 23.95 6.49 -44.61
N GLU A 78 23.12 6.42 -45.66
CA GLU A 78 21.78 5.81 -45.60
C GLU A 78 21.86 4.35 -45.13
N ALA A 79 22.74 3.55 -45.74
CA ALA A 79 22.88 2.13 -45.43
C ALA A 79 23.33 1.90 -43.97
N LEU A 80 24.30 2.67 -43.48
CA LEU A 80 24.80 2.60 -42.10
C LEU A 80 23.71 2.95 -41.08
N LEU A 81 22.99 4.05 -41.29
CA LEU A 81 21.89 4.46 -40.41
C LEU A 81 20.74 3.46 -40.43
N CYS A 82 20.39 2.93 -41.61
CA CYS A 82 19.40 1.88 -41.75
C CYS A 82 19.81 0.62 -40.97
N ASN A 83 21.04 0.14 -41.12
CA ASN A 83 21.51 -1.08 -40.46
C ASN A 83 21.62 -0.90 -38.93
N ARG A 84 22.04 0.29 -38.46
CA ARG A 84 22.00 0.64 -37.04
C ARG A 84 20.57 0.67 -36.49
N ALA A 85 19.62 1.23 -37.25
CA ALA A 85 18.21 1.20 -36.89
C ALA A 85 17.66 -0.24 -36.78
N ALA A 86 18.08 -1.14 -37.67
CA ALA A 86 17.70 -2.55 -37.60
C ALA A 86 18.20 -3.22 -36.31
N CYS A 87 19.46 -3.00 -35.93
CA CYS A 87 20.01 -3.51 -34.68
C CYS A 87 19.27 -2.96 -33.47
N ASN A 88 18.98 -1.64 -33.47
CA ASN A 88 18.25 -1.00 -32.38
C ASN A 88 16.80 -1.49 -32.27
N LEU A 89 16.19 -1.94 -33.37
CA LEU A 89 14.86 -2.54 -33.36
C LEU A 89 14.87 -3.90 -32.65
N GLU A 90 15.86 -4.75 -32.92
CA GLU A 90 16.07 -6.03 -32.22
C GLU A 90 16.39 -5.83 -30.73
N LEU A 91 17.14 -4.78 -30.42
CA LEU A 91 17.45 -4.37 -29.04
C LEU A 91 16.28 -3.67 -28.32
N LYS A 92 15.15 -3.44 -29.00
CA LYS A 92 13.96 -2.71 -28.50
C LYS A 92 14.24 -1.27 -28.08
N ASN A 93 15.27 -0.65 -28.64
CA ASN A 93 15.62 0.75 -28.44
C ASN A 93 14.85 1.65 -29.44
N TYR A 94 13.52 1.65 -29.36
CA TYR A 94 12.64 2.28 -30.37
C TYR A 94 12.91 3.78 -30.57
N GLY A 95 13.25 4.52 -29.51
CA GLY A 95 13.60 5.94 -29.64
C GLY A 95 14.83 6.19 -30.51
N SER A 96 15.84 5.32 -30.45
CA SER A 96 17.03 5.40 -31.32
C SER A 96 16.71 5.00 -32.75
N VAL A 97 15.84 4.00 -32.96
CA VAL A 97 15.34 3.62 -34.30
C VAL A 97 14.70 4.82 -35.00
N LEU A 98 13.84 5.56 -34.32
CA LEU A 98 13.16 6.72 -34.90
C LEU A 98 14.14 7.87 -35.24
N LYS A 99 15.17 8.09 -34.42
CA LYS A 99 16.22 9.08 -34.73
C LYS A 99 17.01 8.69 -35.98
N ASP A 100 17.40 7.43 -36.08
CA ASP A 100 18.17 6.93 -37.22
C ASP A 100 17.33 6.94 -38.50
N CYS A 101 16.08 6.48 -38.43
CA CYS A 101 15.18 6.49 -39.58
C CYS A 101 14.77 7.91 -40.00
N SER A 102 14.61 8.85 -39.05
CA SER A 102 14.35 10.26 -39.36
C SER A 102 15.49 10.87 -40.16
N LYS A 103 16.76 10.63 -39.76
CA LYS A 103 17.93 11.07 -40.53
C LYS A 103 17.97 10.44 -41.93
N VAL A 104 17.65 9.15 -42.04
CA VAL A 104 17.55 8.48 -43.35
C VAL A 104 16.48 9.12 -44.22
N ILE A 105 15.31 9.43 -43.69
CA ILE A 105 14.21 10.04 -44.46
C ILE A 105 14.58 11.46 -44.92
N THR A 106 15.40 12.20 -44.15
CA THR A 106 15.94 13.50 -44.60
C THR A 106 16.91 13.36 -45.78
N ILE A 107 17.73 12.30 -45.79
CA ILE A 107 18.70 12.03 -46.88
C ILE A 107 17.98 11.46 -48.12
N ASN A 108 17.13 10.46 -47.90
CA ASN A 108 16.35 9.77 -48.91
C ASN A 108 14.89 9.62 -48.45
N PRO A 109 14.01 10.55 -48.86
CA PRO A 109 12.59 10.50 -48.50
C PRO A 109 11.85 9.26 -49.01
N ARG A 110 12.37 8.62 -50.06
CA ARG A 110 11.77 7.46 -50.74
C ARG A 110 12.35 6.11 -50.27
N SER A 111 12.93 6.04 -49.07
CA SER A 111 13.49 4.79 -48.52
C SER A 111 12.41 3.91 -47.86
N PRO A 112 11.99 2.77 -48.46
CA PRO A 112 10.93 1.93 -47.87
C PRO A 112 11.36 1.30 -46.54
N LYS A 113 12.66 0.96 -46.40
CA LYS A 113 13.22 0.32 -45.22
C LYS A 113 13.15 1.21 -43.98
N ALA A 114 13.38 2.52 -44.15
CA ALA A 114 13.32 3.48 -43.06
C ALA A 114 11.87 3.69 -42.59
N HIS A 115 10.92 3.88 -43.52
CA HIS A 115 9.50 4.00 -43.17
C HIS A 115 8.95 2.74 -42.50
N TYR A 116 9.30 1.55 -43.00
CA TYR A 116 8.89 0.27 -42.42
C TYR A 116 9.41 0.09 -40.98
N ARG A 117 10.70 0.37 -40.74
CA ARG A 117 11.30 0.26 -39.40
C ARG A 117 10.77 1.31 -38.42
N SER A 118 10.51 2.55 -38.89
CA SER A 118 9.82 3.58 -38.11
C SER A 118 8.43 3.13 -37.70
N ALA A 119 7.63 2.60 -38.63
CA ALA A 119 6.29 2.13 -38.34
C ALA A 119 6.29 0.96 -37.33
N LEU A 120 7.22 0.01 -37.44
CA LEU A 120 7.39 -1.05 -36.45
C LEU A 120 7.74 -0.52 -35.05
N ALA A 121 8.66 0.45 -34.97
CA ALA A 121 9.03 1.08 -33.71
C ALA A 121 7.85 1.86 -33.09
N LEU A 122 7.08 2.59 -33.90
CA LEU A 122 5.89 3.33 -33.46
C LEU A 122 4.76 2.41 -33.01
N MET A 123 4.56 1.27 -33.68
CA MET A 123 3.64 0.23 -33.24
C MET A 123 4.03 -0.33 -31.86
N ALA A 124 5.33 -0.57 -31.63
CA ALA A 124 5.81 -1.04 -30.33
C ALA A 124 5.69 0.01 -29.21
N LEU A 125 5.66 1.29 -29.57
CA LEU A 125 5.39 2.42 -28.66
C LEU A 125 3.89 2.75 -28.52
N GLU A 126 3.00 1.97 -29.13
CA GLU A 126 1.54 2.19 -29.18
C GLU A 126 1.11 3.56 -29.75
N ARG A 127 1.95 4.14 -30.62
CA ARG A 127 1.69 5.39 -31.35
C ARG A 127 1.17 5.04 -32.75
N PHE A 128 -0.03 4.48 -32.80
CA PHE A 128 -0.58 3.86 -34.01
C PHE A 128 -0.87 4.85 -35.14
N ASP A 129 -1.32 6.07 -34.83
CA ASP A 129 -1.58 7.11 -35.84
C ASP A 129 -0.31 7.46 -36.63
N GLU A 130 0.80 7.67 -35.93
CA GLU A 130 2.09 7.97 -36.57
C GLU A 130 2.64 6.76 -37.33
N ALA A 131 2.38 5.54 -36.86
CA ALA A 131 2.76 4.32 -37.57
C ALA A 131 2.01 4.18 -38.90
N ILE A 132 0.71 4.51 -38.92
CA ILE A 132 -0.13 4.52 -40.12
C ILE A 132 0.36 5.58 -41.09
N ASP A 133 0.64 6.80 -40.63
CA ASP A 133 1.19 7.88 -41.45
C ASP A 133 2.53 7.48 -42.10
N CYS A 134 3.44 6.85 -41.35
CA CYS A 134 4.69 6.32 -41.91
C CYS A 134 4.43 5.26 -43.00
N CYS A 135 3.46 4.37 -42.79
CA CYS A 135 3.09 3.37 -43.79
C CYS A 135 2.45 4.02 -45.04
N ASP A 136 1.58 5.01 -44.87
CA ASP A 136 0.90 5.73 -45.95
C ASP A 136 1.90 6.50 -46.82
N ARG A 137 2.86 7.19 -46.20
CA ARG A 137 3.96 7.85 -46.92
C ARG A 137 4.79 6.86 -47.72
N CYS A 138 5.05 5.67 -47.19
CA CYS A 138 5.77 4.62 -47.91
C CYS A 138 4.95 4.07 -49.09
N LEU A 139 3.66 3.82 -48.88
CA LEU A 139 2.78 3.29 -49.91
C LEU A 139 2.51 4.29 -51.04
N HIS A 140 2.63 5.59 -50.78
CA HIS A 140 2.49 6.63 -51.80
C HIS A 140 3.54 6.50 -52.93
N PHE A 141 4.74 5.97 -52.65
CA PHE A 141 5.77 5.76 -53.68
C PHE A 141 6.08 4.29 -53.98
N ASP A 142 5.76 3.37 -53.06
CA ASP A 142 5.87 1.91 -53.25
C ASP A 142 4.54 1.22 -52.94
N GLU A 143 3.57 1.41 -53.83
CA GLU A 143 2.20 0.87 -53.68
C GLU A 143 2.15 -0.66 -53.68
N LYS A 144 3.17 -1.34 -54.20
CA LYS A 144 3.19 -2.82 -54.32
C LYS A 144 3.80 -3.51 -53.11
N ASN A 145 4.31 -2.75 -52.13
CA ASN A 145 4.93 -3.30 -50.93
C ASN A 145 3.93 -4.05 -50.04
N LYS A 146 3.98 -5.39 -50.07
CA LYS A 146 3.08 -6.25 -49.28
C LYS A 146 3.31 -6.10 -47.77
N ASP A 147 4.56 -5.96 -47.35
CA ASP A 147 4.93 -5.91 -45.94
C ASP A 147 4.42 -4.64 -45.26
N VAL A 148 4.53 -3.49 -45.94
CA VAL A 148 4.02 -2.21 -45.45
C VAL A 148 2.49 -2.20 -45.44
N LYS A 149 1.81 -2.77 -46.45
CA LYS A 149 0.34 -2.92 -46.44
C LYS A 149 -0.14 -3.76 -45.25
N ALA A 150 0.51 -4.89 -45.00
CA ALA A 150 0.19 -5.75 -43.86
C ALA A 150 0.43 -5.02 -42.52
N LEU A 151 1.53 -4.28 -42.40
CA LEU A 151 1.86 -3.50 -41.21
C LEU A 151 0.84 -2.40 -40.94
N ARG A 152 0.43 -1.67 -41.98
CA ARG A 152 -0.62 -0.64 -41.92
C ARG A 152 -1.96 -1.21 -41.43
N GLN A 153 -2.40 -2.34 -42.01
CA GLN A 153 -3.64 -3.00 -41.60
C GLN A 153 -3.56 -3.43 -40.13
N LYS A 154 -2.41 -3.96 -39.69
CA LYS A 154 -2.18 -4.33 -38.29
C LYS A 154 -2.22 -3.11 -37.36
N ALA A 155 -1.60 -2.00 -37.75
CA ALA A 155 -1.60 -0.75 -36.99
C ALA A 155 -3.03 -0.18 -36.86
N GLN A 156 -3.80 -0.19 -37.96
CA GLN A 156 -5.21 0.23 -37.96
C GLN A 156 -6.05 -0.63 -37.01
N TYR A 157 -5.95 -1.95 -37.08
CA TYR A 157 -6.68 -2.85 -36.18
C TYR A 157 -6.34 -2.60 -34.71
N GLN A 158 -5.06 -2.38 -34.38
CA GLN A 158 -4.63 -2.09 -33.00
C GLN A 158 -5.12 -0.72 -32.51
N LYS A 159 -5.14 0.28 -33.39
CA LYS A 159 -5.73 1.60 -33.12
C LYS A 159 -7.22 1.47 -32.79
N ASP A 160 -7.99 0.83 -33.67
CA ASP A 160 -9.45 0.69 -33.49
C ASP A 160 -9.78 -0.07 -32.20
N ALA A 161 -8.98 -1.08 -31.86
CA ALA A 161 -9.12 -1.81 -30.59
C ALA A 161 -8.79 -0.95 -29.36
N LYS A 162 -7.79 -0.08 -29.43
CA LYS A 162 -7.42 0.86 -28.35
C LYS A 162 -8.50 1.93 -28.18
N ASP A 163 -8.96 2.52 -29.27
CA ASP A 163 -10.00 3.55 -29.27
C ASP A 163 -11.33 3.01 -28.75
N ARG A 164 -11.72 1.78 -29.12
CA ARG A 164 -12.90 1.12 -28.57
C ARG A 164 -12.82 0.95 -27.05
N LYS A 165 -11.67 0.45 -26.55
CA LYS A 165 -11.46 0.28 -25.10
C LYS A 165 -11.48 1.60 -24.34
N GLU A 166 -10.90 2.65 -24.91
CA GLU A 166 -10.90 3.97 -24.28
C GLU A 166 -12.30 4.58 -24.27
N LYS A 167 -13.10 4.44 -25.35
CA LYS A 167 -14.51 4.84 -25.37
C LYS A 167 -15.33 4.11 -24.32
N GLU A 168 -15.22 2.78 -24.23
CA GLU A 168 -15.89 1.97 -23.20
C GLU A 168 -15.50 2.40 -21.78
N ARG A 169 -14.21 2.70 -21.56
CA ARG A 169 -13.71 3.21 -20.27
C ARG A 169 -14.28 4.58 -19.94
N GLN A 170 -14.31 5.51 -20.90
CA GLN A 170 -14.87 6.84 -20.71
C GLN A 170 -16.38 6.80 -20.45
N GLU A 171 -17.12 5.93 -21.14
CA GLU A 171 -18.55 5.73 -20.88
C GLU A 171 -18.82 5.18 -19.47
N ARG A 172 -18.01 4.23 -18.99
CA ARG A 172 -18.11 3.73 -17.61
C ARG A 172 -17.86 4.83 -16.59
N ILE A 173 -16.79 5.61 -16.76
CA ILE A 173 -16.46 6.74 -15.88
C ILE A 173 -17.58 7.80 -15.92
N ARG A 174 -18.16 8.06 -17.10
CA ARG A 174 -19.28 8.99 -17.24
C ARG A 174 -20.51 8.50 -16.46
N LYS A 175 -20.90 7.23 -16.63
CA LYS A 175 -22.04 6.62 -15.93
C LYS A 175 -21.83 6.61 -14.42
N GLU A 176 -20.64 6.24 -13.96
CA GLU A 176 -20.29 6.24 -12.53
C GLU A 176 -20.34 7.65 -11.92
N LYS A 177 -19.80 8.65 -12.63
CA LYS A 177 -19.85 10.06 -12.19
C LYS A 177 -21.27 10.62 -12.17
N GLU A 178 -22.10 10.24 -13.12
CA GLU A 178 -23.52 10.62 -13.16
C GLU A 178 -24.30 9.96 -12.02
N HIS A 179 -24.09 8.66 -11.79
CA HIS A 179 -24.67 7.93 -10.67
C HIS A 179 -24.26 8.54 -9.32
N GLN A 180 -22.98 8.83 -9.13
CA GLN A 180 -22.47 9.48 -7.92
C GLN A 180 -23.10 10.86 -7.70
N ARG A 181 -23.26 11.66 -8.77
CA ARG A 181 -23.92 12.97 -8.70
C ARG A 181 -25.40 12.85 -8.32
N GLN A 182 -26.11 11.86 -8.86
CA GLN A 182 -27.51 11.58 -8.51
C GLN A 182 -27.62 11.18 -7.03
N LEU A 183 -26.72 10.32 -6.56
CA LEU A 183 -26.69 9.88 -5.17
C LEU A 183 -26.39 11.04 -4.20
N GLU A 184 -25.43 11.91 -4.53
CA GLU A 184 -25.12 13.12 -3.77
C GLU A 184 -26.31 14.11 -3.71
N ALA A 185 -27.03 14.27 -4.83
CA ALA A 185 -28.24 15.07 -4.87
C ALA A 185 -29.33 14.48 -3.96
N ALA A 186 -29.54 13.16 -4.02
CA ALA A 186 -30.49 12.45 -3.17
C ALA A 186 -30.16 12.58 -1.68
N PHE A 187 -28.88 12.46 -1.30
CA PHE A 187 -28.42 12.66 0.08
C PHE A 187 -28.67 14.08 0.56
N LYS A 188 -28.44 15.08 -0.29
CA LYS A 188 -28.68 16.49 0.04
C LYS A 188 -30.17 16.77 0.25
N GLU A 189 -31.04 16.25 -0.61
CA GLU A 189 -32.50 16.36 -0.50
C GLU A 189 -33.02 15.77 0.83
N ARG A 190 -32.46 14.62 1.23
CA ARG A 190 -32.81 13.89 2.47
C ARG A 190 -32.08 14.43 3.71
N ASN A 191 -31.31 15.50 3.57
CA ASN A 191 -30.52 16.14 4.63
C ASN A 191 -29.57 15.18 5.36
N LEU A 192 -28.98 14.23 4.63
CA LEU A 192 -27.98 13.34 5.18
C LEU A 192 -26.64 14.07 5.37
N VAL A 193 -25.97 13.76 6.48
CA VAL A 193 -24.62 14.24 6.78
C VAL A 193 -23.65 13.07 6.55
N VAL A 194 -22.97 13.09 5.42
CA VAL A 194 -21.97 12.06 5.06
C VAL A 194 -20.69 12.32 5.86
N ILE A 195 -20.31 11.35 6.69
CA ILE A 195 -19.07 11.41 7.48
C ILE A 195 -18.04 10.53 6.78
N PRO A 196 -16.92 11.11 6.30
CA PRO A 196 -15.90 10.33 5.63
C PRO A 196 -15.24 9.34 6.61
N PRO A 197 -14.87 8.14 6.14
CA PRO A 197 -14.14 7.18 6.96
C PRO A 197 -12.80 7.79 7.45
N PRO A 198 -12.34 7.43 8.66
CA PRO A 198 -10.97 7.71 9.06
C PRO A 198 -9.98 6.98 8.13
N ASN A 199 -8.90 7.65 7.74
CA ASN A 199 -7.91 7.14 6.80
C ASN A 199 -7.51 5.67 7.11
N GLY A 200 -7.84 4.74 6.20
CA GLY A 200 -7.40 3.34 6.27
C GLY A 200 -8.43 2.32 6.78
N SER A 201 -9.72 2.67 6.91
CA SER A 201 -10.78 1.67 7.10
C SER A 201 -11.02 0.85 5.83
N SER A 202 -11.44 -0.41 6.01
CA SER A 202 -11.90 -1.26 4.90
C SER A 202 -13.15 -0.66 4.26
N GLU A 203 -13.21 -0.63 2.93
CA GLU A 203 -14.42 -0.26 2.19
C GLU A 203 -15.59 -1.12 2.69
N ASN A 204 -16.68 -0.47 3.10
CA ASN A 204 -17.90 -1.17 3.47
C ASN A 204 -18.47 -1.85 2.21
N PRO A 205 -18.71 -3.17 2.20
CA PRO A 205 -19.26 -3.86 1.04
C PRO A 205 -20.69 -3.43 0.71
N TYR A 206 -21.37 -2.75 1.64
CA TYR A 206 -22.72 -2.22 1.45
C TYR A 206 -22.65 -0.72 1.17
N ALA A 207 -23.19 -0.32 0.01
CA ALA A 207 -23.27 1.07 -0.41
C ALA A 207 -24.73 1.47 -0.69
N PRO A 208 -25.14 2.71 -0.38
CA PRO A 208 -26.42 3.23 -0.77
C PRO A 208 -26.59 3.19 -2.28
N SER A 209 -27.77 2.80 -2.73
CA SER A 209 -28.13 2.71 -4.13
C SER A 209 -29.59 3.11 -4.31
N PHE A 210 -30.00 3.34 -5.56
CA PHE A 210 -31.41 3.51 -5.87
C PHE A 210 -32.06 2.14 -6.04
N ASP A 211 -33.34 2.06 -5.71
CA ASP A 211 -34.13 0.85 -5.90
C ASP A 211 -34.19 0.50 -7.40
N PRO A 212 -33.70 -0.67 -7.84
CA PRO A 212 -33.75 -1.06 -9.24
C PRO A 212 -35.18 -1.28 -9.76
N GLU A 213 -36.16 -1.48 -8.88
CA GLU A 213 -37.56 -1.65 -9.25
C GLU A 213 -38.30 -0.32 -9.43
N ASP A 214 -37.71 0.80 -8.99
CA ASP A 214 -38.28 2.14 -9.17
C ASP A 214 -37.81 2.77 -10.49
N PRO A 215 -38.70 2.92 -11.50
CA PRO A 215 -38.35 3.50 -12.79
C PRO A 215 -37.98 5.00 -12.71
N THR A 216 -38.31 5.67 -11.60
CA THR A 216 -37.98 7.08 -11.39
C THR A 216 -36.63 7.30 -10.69
N ASN A 217 -35.95 6.23 -10.21
CA ASN A 217 -34.79 6.31 -9.33
C ASN A 217 -35.00 7.30 -8.16
N GLY A 218 -36.23 7.38 -7.66
CA GLY A 218 -36.64 8.27 -6.59
C GLY A 218 -36.51 7.63 -5.21
N THR A 219 -36.59 6.31 -5.11
CA THR A 219 -36.49 5.56 -3.86
C THR A 219 -35.05 5.13 -3.57
N LEU A 220 -34.55 5.57 -2.42
CA LEU A 220 -33.21 5.28 -1.94
C LEU A 220 -33.21 4.00 -1.08
N VAL A 221 -32.25 3.12 -1.35
CA VAL A 221 -31.94 1.94 -0.56
C VAL A 221 -30.64 2.21 0.20
N VAL A 222 -30.72 2.25 1.53
CA VAL A 222 -29.58 2.63 2.38
C VAL A 222 -29.26 1.48 3.33
N PRO A 223 -27.99 1.08 3.50
CA PRO A 223 -27.62 0.14 4.53
C PRO A 223 -27.87 0.70 5.94
N VAL A 224 -28.47 -0.10 6.83
CA VAL A 224 -28.83 0.31 8.19
C VAL A 224 -28.22 -0.65 9.22
N PHE A 225 -27.44 -0.09 10.14
CA PHE A 225 -27.02 -0.76 11.38
C PHE A 225 -28.09 -0.59 12.46
N LEU A 226 -28.58 -1.70 12.99
CA LEU A 226 -29.41 -1.74 14.19
C LEU A 226 -28.54 -2.13 15.37
N LEU A 227 -28.38 -1.21 16.33
CA LEU A 227 -27.62 -1.43 17.55
C LEU A 227 -28.54 -1.91 18.66
N TYR A 228 -28.06 -2.88 19.42
CA TYR A 228 -28.71 -3.45 20.61
C TYR A 228 -27.83 -3.22 21.85
N PRO A 229 -27.83 -2.02 22.44
CA PRO A 229 -26.90 -1.64 23.51
C PRO A 229 -26.94 -2.57 24.73
N GLN A 230 -28.11 -3.11 25.07
CA GLN A 230 -28.31 -4.01 26.21
C GLN A 230 -27.39 -5.24 26.17
N TYR A 231 -27.10 -5.73 24.96
CA TYR A 231 -26.28 -6.92 24.73
C TYR A 231 -24.98 -6.61 23.96
N ALA A 232 -24.66 -5.34 23.74
CA ALA A 232 -23.49 -4.89 22.98
C ALA A 232 -23.33 -5.58 21.61
N THR A 233 -24.45 -5.84 20.93
CA THR A 233 -24.49 -6.51 19.63
C THR A 233 -25.23 -5.65 18.59
N SER A 234 -25.15 -6.04 17.32
CA SER A 234 -25.73 -5.28 16.20
C SER A 234 -26.02 -6.16 15.00
N ASP A 235 -27.10 -5.82 14.28
CA ASP A 235 -27.42 -6.39 12.97
C ASP A 235 -27.29 -5.34 11.86
N VAL A 236 -27.04 -5.81 10.63
CA VAL A 236 -26.98 -4.97 9.43
C VAL A 236 -28.05 -5.41 8.46
N ILE A 237 -28.93 -4.48 8.10
CA ILE A 237 -29.81 -4.61 6.94
C ILE A 237 -29.08 -3.94 5.77
N SER A 238 -28.57 -4.74 4.83
CA SER A 238 -27.83 -4.23 3.67
C SER A 238 -28.71 -3.43 2.71
N GLN A 239 -29.98 -3.79 2.59
CA GLN A 239 -30.96 -3.15 1.71
C GLN A 239 -32.16 -2.65 2.53
N PHE A 240 -32.03 -1.46 3.12
CA PHE A 240 -33.15 -0.81 3.79
C PHE A 240 -33.82 0.16 2.82
N VAL A 241 -35.00 -0.21 2.32
CA VAL A 241 -35.78 0.59 1.37
C VAL A 241 -36.44 1.74 2.11
N GLU A 242 -36.24 2.99 1.66
CA GLU A 242 -36.61 4.14 2.48
C GLU A 242 -38.12 4.32 2.75
N ASP A 243 -38.96 3.75 1.88
CA ASP A 243 -40.43 3.82 1.95
C ASP A 243 -41.07 2.66 2.73
N THR A 244 -40.27 1.68 3.14
CA THR A 244 -40.75 0.56 3.95
C THR A 244 -40.82 0.96 5.43
N PRO A 245 -41.95 0.72 6.13
CA PRO A 245 -42.06 1.03 7.55
C PRO A 245 -41.06 0.25 8.42
N PHE A 246 -40.55 0.89 9.47
CA PHE A 246 -39.63 0.23 10.42
C PHE A 246 -40.22 -1.05 11.03
N SER A 247 -41.53 -1.11 11.26
CA SER A 247 -42.20 -2.33 11.75
C SER A 247 -42.04 -3.53 10.82
N ALA A 248 -42.05 -3.31 9.49
CA ALA A 248 -41.90 -4.40 8.52
C ALA A 248 -40.46 -4.94 8.54
N HIS A 249 -39.46 -4.05 8.56
CA HIS A 249 -38.06 -4.45 8.70
C HIS A 249 -37.77 -5.18 10.03
N LEU A 250 -38.34 -4.69 11.14
CA LEU A 250 -38.17 -5.34 12.44
C LEU A 250 -38.88 -6.70 12.50
N ALA A 251 -40.04 -6.87 11.85
CA ALA A 251 -40.72 -8.16 11.78
C ALA A 251 -39.92 -9.21 10.99
N THR A 252 -39.10 -8.78 10.02
CA THR A 252 -38.19 -9.68 9.31
C THR A 252 -37.02 -10.15 10.20
N ILE A 253 -36.49 -9.26 11.05
CA ILE A 253 -35.38 -9.60 11.97
C ILE A 253 -35.85 -10.37 13.19
N PHE A 254 -37.02 -10.00 13.72
CA PHE A 254 -37.65 -10.61 14.89
C PHE A 254 -39.03 -11.17 14.51
N PRO A 255 -39.10 -12.27 13.74
CA PRO A 255 -40.37 -12.86 13.35
C PRO A 255 -41.14 -13.35 14.60
N PRO A 256 -42.45 -13.07 14.69
CA PRO A 256 -43.26 -13.45 15.85
C PRO A 256 -43.35 -14.96 16.07
N GLU A 257 -43.18 -15.74 15.01
CA GLU A 257 -43.28 -17.22 15.00
C GLU A 257 -41.91 -17.91 15.12
N ALA A 258 -40.81 -17.16 15.09
CA ALA A 258 -39.45 -17.69 15.16
C ALA A 258 -38.92 -17.72 16.60
N PRO A 259 -37.99 -18.64 16.93
CA PRO A 259 -37.29 -18.59 18.21
C PRO A 259 -36.49 -17.28 18.34
N ALA A 260 -36.41 -16.76 19.56
CA ALA A 260 -35.62 -15.56 19.84
C ALA A 260 -34.14 -15.78 19.45
N PRO A 261 -33.43 -14.74 18.98
CA PRO A 261 -32.00 -14.84 18.68
C PRO A 261 -31.19 -15.36 19.88
N GLU A 262 -30.11 -16.10 19.61
CA GLU A 262 -29.29 -16.73 20.66
C GLU A 262 -28.73 -15.75 21.70
N TRP A 263 -28.53 -14.48 21.31
CA TRP A 263 -28.04 -13.43 22.18
C TRP A 263 -29.13 -12.77 23.06
N ASP A 264 -30.43 -13.00 22.79
CA ASP A 264 -31.53 -12.46 23.58
C ASP A 264 -31.97 -13.45 24.68
N GLU A 265 -31.11 -13.61 25.68
CA GLU A 265 -31.31 -14.53 26.80
C GLU A 265 -32.65 -14.33 27.53
N LYS A 266 -33.13 -13.08 27.60
CA LYS A 266 -34.37 -12.69 28.28
C LYS A 266 -35.61 -12.74 27.39
N ARG A 267 -35.46 -12.98 26.09
CA ARG A 267 -36.55 -13.00 25.09
C ARG A 267 -37.39 -11.71 25.08
N GLU A 268 -36.72 -10.57 25.28
CA GLU A 268 -37.33 -9.25 25.37
C GLU A 268 -37.47 -8.57 23.99
N TYR A 269 -36.70 -9.03 23.00
CA TYR A 269 -36.64 -8.43 21.65
C TYR A 269 -37.73 -8.97 20.73
N VAL A 270 -38.98 -8.64 21.05
CA VAL A 270 -40.16 -8.95 20.22
C VAL A 270 -40.55 -7.72 19.41
N ALA A 271 -40.71 -7.84 18.09
CA ALA A 271 -40.98 -6.70 17.17
C ALA A 271 -42.02 -5.69 17.69
N ASP A 272 -43.09 -6.18 18.34
CA ASP A 272 -44.14 -5.33 18.89
C ASP A 272 -43.80 -4.59 20.19
N LYS A 273 -42.80 -5.04 20.91
CA LYS A 273 -42.32 -4.42 22.16
C LYS A 273 -41.05 -3.61 21.94
N LEU A 274 -40.55 -3.51 20.70
CA LEU A 274 -39.36 -2.73 20.38
C LEU A 274 -39.69 -1.27 20.09
N VAL A 275 -38.75 -0.42 20.50
CA VAL A 275 -38.71 1.01 20.19
C VAL A 275 -37.40 1.31 19.47
N VAL A 276 -37.49 2.10 18.40
CA VAL A 276 -36.34 2.52 17.60
C VAL A 276 -36.04 3.99 17.85
N TYR A 277 -34.76 4.30 18.01
CA TYR A 277 -34.24 5.64 18.17
C TYR A 277 -33.24 5.96 17.06
N ALA A 278 -33.40 7.14 16.47
CA ALA A 278 -32.44 7.72 15.54
C ALA A 278 -31.68 8.86 16.24
N MET A 279 -30.41 9.01 15.89
CA MET A 279 -29.55 10.08 16.40
C MET A 279 -29.14 10.98 15.25
N THR A 280 -29.27 12.30 15.42
CA THR A 280 -28.77 13.27 14.45
C THR A 280 -27.31 13.61 14.70
N HIS A 281 -26.66 14.25 13.72
CA HIS A 281 -25.28 14.73 13.83
C HIS A 281 -25.05 15.64 15.05
N ARG A 282 -26.05 16.44 15.42
CA ARG A 282 -26.00 17.30 16.61
C ARG A 282 -26.46 16.60 17.89
N LYS A 283 -26.50 15.26 17.90
CA LYS A 283 -26.88 14.43 19.04
C LYS A 283 -28.33 14.68 19.52
N ARG A 284 -29.24 15.04 18.61
CA ARG A 284 -30.68 15.05 18.90
C ARG A 284 -31.20 13.62 18.80
N LEU A 285 -31.99 13.22 19.78
CA LEU A 285 -32.59 11.90 19.85
C LEU A 285 -34.02 11.96 19.30
N LEU A 286 -34.31 11.17 18.28
CA LEU A 286 -35.61 11.07 17.63
C LEU A 286 -36.19 9.68 17.92
N LYS A 287 -37.37 9.63 18.55
CA LYS A 287 -38.11 8.37 18.73
C LYS A 287 -38.83 8.06 17.42
N VAL A 288 -38.49 6.94 16.80
CA VAL A 288 -39.07 6.50 15.53
C VAL A 288 -40.31 5.65 15.83
N GLY A 289 -41.47 6.10 15.35
CA GLY A 289 -42.71 5.36 15.48
C GLY A 289 -42.71 4.10 14.60
N LYS A 290 -43.38 3.03 15.05
CA LYS A 290 -43.43 1.74 14.32
C LYS A 290 -43.85 1.87 12.85
N LYS A 291 -44.81 2.74 12.56
CA LYS A 291 -45.36 2.98 11.22
C LYS A 291 -44.59 4.02 10.41
N MET A 292 -43.58 4.67 11.00
CA MET A 292 -42.76 5.63 10.27
C MET A 292 -41.85 4.88 9.29
N THR A 293 -41.63 5.50 8.16
CA THR A 293 -40.65 5.08 7.15
C THR A 293 -39.32 5.80 7.38
N LEU A 294 -38.25 5.37 6.71
CA LEU A 294 -36.98 6.09 6.78
C LEU A 294 -37.11 7.49 6.16
N ARG A 295 -37.93 7.64 5.10
CA ARG A 295 -38.27 8.94 4.52
C ARG A 295 -38.90 9.90 5.53
N ASP A 296 -39.79 9.41 6.40
CA ASP A 296 -40.37 10.21 7.48
C ASP A 296 -39.31 10.64 8.50
N VAL A 297 -38.37 9.76 8.82
CA VAL A 297 -37.27 10.07 9.75
C VAL A 297 -36.32 11.10 9.14
N PHE A 298 -36.01 11.03 7.84
CA PHE A 298 -35.23 12.07 7.15
C PHE A 298 -35.89 13.44 7.29
N ASN A 299 -37.20 13.52 7.04
CA ASN A 299 -37.96 14.76 7.21
C ASN A 299 -37.97 15.25 8.67
N ALA A 300 -38.15 14.36 9.64
CA ALA A 300 -38.13 14.68 11.06
C ALA A 300 -36.73 15.12 11.56
N SER A 301 -35.67 14.69 10.88
CA SER A 301 -34.29 14.99 11.24
C SER A 301 -33.79 16.38 10.82
N LYS A 302 -34.57 17.11 10.01
CA LYS A 302 -34.23 18.46 9.52
C LYS A 302 -34.03 19.47 10.66
N GLU A 303 -33.18 20.47 10.43
CA GLU A 303 -32.98 21.56 11.37
C GLU A 303 -34.27 22.38 11.58
N LYS A 304 -34.42 22.95 12.78
CA LYS A 304 -35.48 23.92 13.05
C LYS A 304 -35.09 25.27 12.45
N LYS A 305 -36.07 26.09 12.03
CA LYS A 305 -35.85 27.41 11.45
C LYS A 305 -34.92 28.25 12.33
N GLY A 306 -33.77 28.67 11.78
CA GLY A 306 -32.75 29.46 12.47
C GLY A 306 -31.67 28.67 13.23
N GLN A 307 -31.72 27.33 13.23
CA GLN A 307 -30.66 26.48 13.74
C GLN A 307 -29.70 26.06 12.61
N PRO A 308 -28.45 25.70 12.92
CA PRO A 308 -27.53 25.25 11.87
C PRO A 308 -27.89 23.83 11.43
N ARG A 309 -27.45 23.46 10.23
CA ARG A 309 -27.75 22.17 9.57
C ARG A 309 -27.62 20.98 10.53
N ASP A 310 -28.67 20.17 10.58
CA ASP A 310 -28.75 18.93 11.37
C ASP A 310 -29.44 17.86 10.54
N GLY A 311 -29.03 16.61 10.70
CA GLY A 311 -29.55 15.50 9.92
C GLY A 311 -29.01 14.17 10.41
N LEU A 312 -29.46 13.08 9.81
CA LEU A 312 -28.91 11.76 10.14
C LEU A 312 -27.48 11.61 9.62
N GLU A 313 -26.65 10.96 10.42
CA GLU A 313 -25.26 10.68 10.07
C GLU A 313 -25.18 9.42 9.21
N LEU A 314 -24.60 9.55 8.02
CA LEU A 314 -24.20 8.43 7.19
C LEU A 314 -22.70 8.18 7.42
N LYS A 315 -22.39 7.22 8.30
CA LYS A 315 -21.01 6.82 8.65
C LYS A 315 -20.66 5.56 7.92
N ASP A 316 -19.52 5.56 7.23
CA ASP A 316 -19.07 4.42 6.42
C ASP A 316 -20.17 3.89 5.49
N SER A 317 -20.92 4.79 4.84
CA SER A 317 -22.04 4.44 3.94
C SER A 317 -23.25 3.77 4.60
N CYS A 318 -23.34 3.73 5.93
CA CYS A 318 -24.47 3.19 6.68
C CYS A 318 -25.12 4.23 7.60
N LEU A 319 -26.43 4.09 7.81
CA LEU A 319 -27.16 4.76 8.89
C LEU A 319 -27.13 3.89 10.15
N THR A 320 -27.26 4.52 11.32
CA THR A 320 -27.26 3.80 12.60
C THR A 320 -28.52 4.14 13.38
N PHE A 321 -29.23 3.10 13.82
CA PHE A 321 -30.41 3.19 14.68
C PHE A 321 -30.21 2.34 15.92
N VAL A 322 -30.78 2.77 17.04
CA VAL A 322 -30.73 2.06 18.31
C VAL A 322 -32.09 1.41 18.56
N VAL A 323 -32.09 0.12 18.85
CA VAL A 323 -33.31 -0.68 19.07
C VAL A 323 -33.32 -1.22 20.50
N LEU A 324 -34.38 -0.92 21.23
CA LEU A 324 -34.50 -1.26 22.66
C LEU A 324 -35.89 -1.84 22.98
N PRO A 325 -35.99 -2.78 23.93
CA PRO A 325 -37.26 -3.19 24.49
C PRO A 325 -37.92 -2.03 25.25
N ARG A 326 -39.22 -1.87 25.04
CA ARG A 326 -40.05 -0.87 25.73
C ARG A 326 -40.10 -1.17 27.22
N GLY A 327 -39.82 -0.15 28.04
CA GLY A 327 -39.89 -0.26 29.51
C GLY A 327 -38.67 0.34 30.20
N ASP A 328 -38.15 -0.37 31.21
CA ASP A 328 -37.06 0.12 32.06
C ASP A 328 -35.75 0.28 31.28
N VAL A 329 -35.47 -0.62 30.33
CA VAL A 329 -34.25 -0.57 29.49
C VAL A 329 -34.24 0.69 28.62
N GLU A 330 -35.34 0.94 27.90
CA GLU A 330 -35.56 2.17 27.14
C GLU A 330 -35.35 3.42 28.01
N THR A 331 -35.99 3.47 29.18
CA THR A 331 -35.97 4.64 30.05
C THR A 331 -34.56 4.92 30.57
N LYS A 332 -33.86 3.91 31.08
CA LYS A 332 -32.48 4.02 31.58
C LYS A 332 -31.53 4.49 30.48
N TRP A 333 -31.62 3.91 29.28
CA TRP A 333 -30.75 4.27 28.17
C TRP A 333 -30.99 5.71 27.69
N VAL A 334 -32.25 6.14 27.59
CA VAL A 334 -32.59 7.52 27.19
C VAL A 334 -32.09 8.53 28.22
N GLU A 335 -32.21 8.24 29.52
CA GLU A 335 -31.66 9.10 30.57
C GLU A 335 -30.14 9.19 30.50
N GLU A 336 -29.45 8.06 30.34
CA GLU A 336 -27.99 8.02 30.19
C GLU A 336 -27.53 8.82 28.97
N PHE A 337 -28.23 8.66 27.83
CA PHE A 337 -27.96 9.42 26.62
C PHE A 337 -28.10 10.93 26.84
N LYS A 338 -29.20 11.38 27.46
CA LYS A 338 -29.42 12.80 27.78
C LYS A 338 -28.35 13.35 28.72
N ARG A 339 -27.98 12.59 29.76
CA ARG A 339 -26.89 12.95 30.69
C ARG A 339 -25.54 13.09 29.97
N SER A 340 -25.25 12.21 29.00
CA SER A 340 -24.04 12.31 28.18
C SER A 340 -24.08 13.46 27.16
N ARG A 341 -25.27 13.87 26.71
CA ARG A 341 -25.44 14.98 25.75
C ARG A 341 -25.28 16.34 26.43
N ASP A 342 -25.89 16.52 27.60
CA ASP A 342 -25.95 17.81 28.31
C ASP A 342 -24.65 18.13 29.10
N GLY A 343 -23.60 17.33 28.90
CA GLY A 343 -22.27 17.55 29.51
C GLY A 343 -22.21 17.30 31.02
N ILE A 344 -23.33 16.96 31.67
CA ILE A 344 -23.42 16.58 33.10
C ILE A 344 -22.66 15.29 33.35
N VAL A 345 -22.62 14.40 32.35
CA VAL A 345 -21.62 13.36 32.23
C VAL A 345 -20.74 13.81 31.07
N ARG A 346 -19.56 14.39 31.36
CA ARG A 346 -18.40 14.25 30.45
C ARG A 346 -18.44 12.78 30.06
N THR A 347 -18.73 12.51 28.78
CA THR A 347 -18.75 11.21 28.10
C THR A 347 -18.30 10.16 29.09
N SER A 348 -19.22 9.28 29.55
CA SER A 348 -18.89 8.27 30.56
C SER A 348 -17.46 7.92 30.32
N SER A 349 -16.59 8.31 31.26
CA SER A 349 -15.20 7.92 31.19
C SER A 349 -15.32 6.44 30.97
N PHE A 350 -15.08 5.98 29.74
CA PHE A 350 -14.96 4.58 29.44
C PHE A 350 -13.82 4.26 30.39
N LYS A 351 -14.16 3.79 31.59
CA LYS A 351 -13.17 3.44 32.58
C LYS A 351 -12.39 2.41 31.82
N MET A 352 -11.19 2.80 31.38
CA MET A 352 -10.34 1.94 30.59
C MET A 352 -10.18 0.70 31.45
N SER A 353 -10.94 -0.34 31.11
CA SER A 353 -10.82 -1.61 31.78
C SER A 353 -9.48 -2.16 31.30
N VAL A 354 -8.81 -2.88 32.19
CA VAL A 354 -7.61 -3.66 31.86
C VAL A 354 -7.82 -4.45 30.55
N GLN A 355 -9.03 -4.99 30.34
CA GLN A 355 -9.40 -5.71 29.12
C GLN A 355 -9.45 -4.84 27.86
N HIS A 356 -9.88 -3.56 27.96
CA HIS A 356 -9.88 -2.65 26.80
C HIS A 356 -8.46 -2.23 26.42
N LYS A 357 -7.53 -2.20 27.38
CA LYS A 357 -6.13 -1.83 27.11
C LYS A 357 -5.33 -2.95 26.44
N ILE A 358 -5.82 -4.19 26.51
CA ILE A 358 -5.19 -5.37 25.91
C ILE A 358 -5.94 -5.75 24.63
N LEU A 359 -5.34 -5.47 23.47
CA LEU A 359 -5.85 -5.87 22.16
C LEU A 359 -5.12 -7.13 21.68
N ARG A 360 -5.76 -8.29 21.72
CA ARG A 360 -5.17 -9.53 21.19
C ARG A 360 -5.00 -9.45 19.67
N THR A 361 -3.76 -9.20 19.23
CA THR A 361 -3.37 -9.21 17.81
C THR A 361 -2.80 -10.56 17.40
N ALA A 362 -2.48 -10.73 16.11
CA ALA A 362 -1.98 -12.01 15.59
C ALA A 362 -0.70 -12.50 16.34
N ASN A 363 -0.69 -13.77 16.74
CA ASN A 363 0.32 -14.43 17.59
C ASN A 363 0.35 -14.00 19.08
N ALA A 364 -0.53 -13.11 19.54
CA ALA A 364 -0.72 -12.90 20.97
C ALA A 364 -1.32 -14.18 21.60
N PRO A 365 -1.09 -14.45 22.90
CA PRO A 365 -1.76 -15.53 23.58
C PRO A 365 -3.28 -15.37 23.46
N THR A 366 -3.99 -16.45 23.10
CA THR A 366 -5.46 -16.49 23.13
C THR A 366 -5.99 -16.79 24.52
N THR A 367 -5.10 -16.92 25.50
CA THR A 367 -5.41 -17.13 26.91
C THR A 367 -5.92 -15.83 27.55
N PRO A 368 -6.67 -15.93 28.66
CA PRO A 368 -7.02 -14.78 29.46
C PRO A 368 -5.75 -14.00 29.89
N PRO A 369 -5.86 -12.69 30.18
CA PRO A 369 -4.72 -11.87 30.56
C PRO A 369 -3.91 -12.46 31.73
N ASP A 370 -2.60 -12.63 31.53
CA ASP A 370 -1.71 -13.07 32.59
C ASP A 370 -1.53 -11.94 33.64
N GLU A 371 -1.12 -12.28 34.86
CA GLU A 371 -0.92 -11.31 35.95
C GLU A 371 -0.02 -10.14 35.52
N THR A 372 1.07 -10.43 34.81
CA THR A 372 1.97 -9.40 34.26
C THR A 372 1.28 -8.49 33.25
N GLU A 373 0.37 -9.02 32.43
CA GLU A 373 -0.39 -8.24 31.45
C GLU A 373 -1.38 -7.32 32.14
N ILE A 374 -2.06 -7.82 33.18
CA ILE A 374 -2.97 -7.06 34.02
C ILE A 374 -2.23 -5.92 34.71
N SER A 375 -1.09 -6.20 35.35
CA SER A 375 -0.28 -5.19 36.03
C SER A 375 0.21 -4.09 35.08
N VAL A 376 0.70 -4.46 33.88
CA VAL A 376 1.17 -3.50 32.88
C VAL A 376 0.02 -2.67 32.31
N ALA A 377 -1.11 -3.29 31.99
CA ALA A 377 -2.29 -2.57 31.50
C ALA A 377 -2.81 -1.59 32.56
N GLN A 378 -2.89 -2.02 33.83
CA GLN A 378 -3.25 -1.14 34.95
C GLN A 378 -2.24 0.01 35.12
N ALA A 379 -0.95 -0.26 34.97
CA ALA A 379 0.08 0.78 34.98
C ALA A 379 -0.13 1.85 33.91
N ILE A 380 -0.46 1.45 32.67
CA ILE A 380 -0.72 2.43 31.60
C ILE A 380 -1.99 3.23 31.89
N ILE A 381 -3.03 2.61 32.45
CA ILE A 381 -4.28 3.29 32.84
C ILE A 381 -4.02 4.30 33.96
N ASP A 382 -3.23 3.93 34.97
CA ASP A 382 -2.89 4.83 36.07
C ASP A 382 -2.08 6.03 35.56
N LEU A 383 -1.14 5.80 34.63
CA LEU A 383 -0.38 6.88 33.99
C LEU A 383 -1.26 7.79 33.14
N GLU A 384 -2.26 7.23 32.42
CA GLU A 384 -3.25 8.03 31.68
C GLU A 384 -4.05 8.97 32.61
N ASN A 385 -4.35 8.52 33.83
CA ASN A 385 -5.14 9.30 34.78
C ASN A 385 -4.30 10.31 35.56
N ASN A 386 -3.07 9.95 35.93
CA ASN A 386 -2.24 10.71 36.85
C ASN A 386 -1.26 11.67 36.14
N VAL A 387 -0.94 11.45 34.86
CA VAL A 387 -0.01 12.30 34.10
C VAL A 387 -0.76 13.01 32.97
N PRO A 388 -1.16 14.29 33.15
CA PRO A 388 -1.96 15.03 32.17
C PRO A 388 -1.31 15.11 30.78
N GLU A 389 0.02 15.20 30.72
CA GLU A 389 0.78 15.31 29.47
C GLU A 389 0.73 14.03 28.61
N LEU A 390 0.63 12.85 29.24
CA LEU A 390 0.57 11.57 28.53
C LEU A 390 -0.87 11.12 28.24
N LYS A 391 -1.86 11.79 28.83
CA LYS A 391 -3.26 11.36 28.78
C LYS A 391 -3.84 11.30 27.37
N SER A 392 -3.64 12.35 26.57
CA SER A 392 -4.14 12.42 25.19
C SER A 392 -3.47 11.39 24.28
N GLU A 393 -2.19 11.12 24.50
CA GLU A 393 -1.37 10.21 23.70
C GLU A 393 -1.58 8.74 24.10
N LEU A 394 -1.75 8.43 25.39
CA LEU A 394 -1.94 7.07 25.89
C LEU A 394 -3.36 6.56 25.70
N ARG A 395 -4.38 7.42 25.71
CA ARG A 395 -5.79 7.00 25.58
C ARG A 395 -6.07 6.09 24.35
N PRO A 396 -5.64 6.41 23.12
CA PRO A 396 -5.88 5.54 21.97
C PRO A 396 -4.96 4.32 21.90
N LEU A 397 -3.92 4.25 22.72
CA LEU A 397 -2.91 3.20 22.66
C LEU A 397 -3.34 1.94 23.41
N GLN A 398 -3.08 0.78 22.81
CA GLN A 398 -3.34 -0.54 23.36
C GLN A 398 -2.07 -1.41 23.27
N ILE A 399 -1.97 -2.40 24.14
CA ILE A 399 -0.90 -3.41 24.12
C ILE A 399 -1.45 -4.75 23.63
N SER A 400 -0.62 -5.53 22.96
CA SER A 400 -1.00 -6.88 22.50
C SER A 400 -0.81 -7.96 23.56
N ALA A 401 0.32 -7.88 24.26
CA ALA A 401 0.71 -8.79 25.32
C ALA A 401 1.82 -8.15 26.16
N ALA A 402 2.11 -8.70 27.32
CA ALA A 402 3.30 -8.38 28.10
C ALA A 402 3.90 -9.67 28.65
N ARG A 403 5.23 -9.77 28.65
CA ARG A 403 5.95 -10.95 29.16
C ARG A 403 7.13 -10.54 30.00
N GLU A 404 7.37 -11.28 31.07
CA GLU A 404 8.57 -11.15 31.87
C GLU A 404 9.67 -12.10 31.37
N VAL A 405 10.90 -11.59 31.28
CA VAL A 405 12.08 -12.32 30.79
C VAL A 405 13.22 -12.15 31.79
N ASP A 406 13.82 -13.24 32.21
CA ASP A 406 15.00 -13.21 33.07
C ASP A 406 16.24 -12.75 32.28
N VAL A 407 16.97 -11.80 32.85
CA VAL A 407 18.19 -11.21 32.27
C VAL A 407 19.41 -11.76 33.01
N ARG A 408 20.56 -11.81 32.33
CA ARG A 408 21.85 -12.07 32.99
C ARG A 408 22.08 -11.10 34.14
N GLY A 409 22.55 -11.60 35.28
CA GLY A 409 22.77 -10.79 36.49
C GLY A 409 21.57 -10.71 37.44
N GLY A 410 20.58 -11.59 37.32
CA GLY A 410 19.47 -11.73 38.28
C GLY A 410 18.38 -10.66 38.17
N LYS A 411 18.53 -9.70 37.25
CA LYS A 411 17.50 -8.71 36.92
C LYS A 411 16.44 -9.32 36.01
N LYS A 412 15.25 -8.73 36.01
CA LYS A 412 14.15 -9.11 35.10
C LYS A 412 13.85 -7.99 34.12
N ALA A 413 13.34 -8.34 32.94
CA ALA A 413 12.89 -7.39 31.94
C ALA A 413 11.44 -7.66 31.56
N ILE A 414 10.61 -6.62 31.51
CA ILE A 414 9.24 -6.68 31.01
C ILE A 414 9.25 -6.28 29.54
N VAL A 415 8.85 -7.21 28.68
CA VAL A 415 8.70 -7.02 27.25
C VAL A 415 7.23 -6.75 26.95
N ILE A 416 6.92 -5.53 26.53
CA ILE A 416 5.57 -5.10 26.16
C ILE A 416 5.42 -5.22 24.64
N PHE A 417 4.52 -6.09 24.21
CA PHE A 417 4.20 -6.29 22.81
C PHE A 417 3.18 -5.27 22.34
N VAL A 418 3.50 -4.53 21.29
CA VAL A 418 2.66 -3.43 20.76
C VAL A 418 2.06 -3.83 19.40
N PRO A 419 0.79 -3.53 19.12
CA PRO A 419 0.24 -3.68 17.78
C PRO A 419 1.06 -2.90 16.73
N VAL A 420 1.47 -3.56 15.64
CA VAL A 420 2.29 -2.91 14.58
C VAL A 420 1.72 -1.57 14.08
N PRO A 421 0.40 -1.39 13.88
CA PRO A 421 -0.16 -0.10 13.46
C PRO A 421 0.07 1.04 14.48
N GLN A 422 0.19 0.71 15.76
CA GLN A 422 0.35 1.66 16.86
C GLN A 422 1.82 1.92 17.23
N LEU A 423 2.78 1.16 16.67
CA LEU A 423 4.21 1.27 17.00
C LEU A 423 4.75 2.71 16.88
N LYS A 424 4.41 3.41 15.80
CA LYS A 424 4.82 4.81 15.59
C LYS A 424 4.27 5.76 16.66
N ALA A 425 3.07 5.50 17.14
CA ALA A 425 2.46 6.30 18.20
C ALA A 425 3.13 5.99 19.56
N PHE A 426 3.48 4.74 19.83
CA PHE A 426 4.29 4.37 20.99
C PHE A 426 5.67 5.03 20.95
N HIS A 427 6.38 5.03 19.83
CA HIS A 427 7.72 5.65 19.71
C HIS A 427 7.71 7.15 20.10
N LYS A 428 6.64 7.89 19.84
CA LYS A 428 6.51 9.32 20.24
C LYS A 428 6.51 9.53 21.76
N VAL A 429 5.98 8.57 22.50
CA VAL A 429 5.87 8.63 23.96
C VAL A 429 6.84 7.72 24.69
N GLN A 430 7.53 6.83 23.97
CA GLN A 430 8.25 5.70 24.54
C GLN A 430 9.34 6.10 25.53
N GLN A 431 10.12 7.16 25.28
CA GLN A 431 11.13 7.63 26.23
C GLN A 431 10.51 8.03 27.58
N ARG A 432 9.43 8.83 27.54
CA ARG A 432 8.69 9.30 28.73
C ARG A 432 7.98 8.14 29.43
N LEU A 433 7.30 7.30 28.65
CA LEU A 433 6.56 6.14 29.13
C LEU A 433 7.48 5.10 29.79
N THR A 434 8.65 4.82 29.18
CA THR A 434 9.64 3.87 29.74
C THR A 434 10.10 4.33 31.11
N ARG A 435 10.43 5.62 31.26
CA ARG A 435 10.87 6.19 32.54
C ARG A 435 9.79 6.06 33.63
N GLU A 436 8.53 6.38 33.32
CA GLU A 436 7.45 6.28 34.31
C GLU A 436 7.07 4.82 34.63
N LEU A 437 7.14 3.91 33.66
CA LEU A 437 6.92 2.49 33.91
C LEU A 437 8.07 1.86 34.72
N GLU A 438 9.32 2.23 34.47
CA GLU A 438 10.47 1.73 35.25
C GLU A 438 10.47 2.25 36.70
N LYS A 439 9.90 3.44 36.95
CA LYS A 439 9.62 3.89 38.33
C LYS A 439 8.59 3.00 39.04
N LYS A 440 7.56 2.55 38.30
CA LYS A 440 6.47 1.74 38.87
C LYS A 440 6.87 0.27 39.02
N PHE A 441 7.66 -0.24 38.09
CA PHE A 441 8.24 -1.59 38.11
C PHE A 441 9.72 -1.51 38.49
N SER A 442 9.99 -1.12 39.74
CA SER A 442 11.35 -1.04 40.26
C SER A 442 12.09 -2.37 40.06
N ASP A 443 13.39 -2.29 39.74
CA ASP A 443 14.27 -3.42 39.46
C ASP A 443 13.95 -4.24 38.19
N ARG A 444 13.03 -3.75 37.34
CA ARG A 444 12.70 -4.37 36.06
C ARG A 444 12.92 -3.42 34.90
N HIS A 445 13.68 -3.85 33.90
CA HIS A 445 13.85 -3.05 32.68
C HIS A 445 12.62 -3.20 31.78
N VAL A 446 12.08 -2.10 31.29
CA VAL A 446 10.89 -2.13 30.41
C VAL A 446 11.32 -1.89 28.97
N VAL A 447 10.89 -2.79 28.07
CA VAL A 447 11.22 -2.73 26.64
C VAL A 447 9.97 -2.94 25.79
N PHE A 448 9.82 -2.17 24.72
CA PHE A 448 8.70 -2.26 23.79
C PHE A 448 9.12 -2.96 22.50
N VAL A 449 8.30 -3.91 22.03
CA VAL A 449 8.54 -4.63 20.77
C VAL A 449 7.23 -4.76 20.01
N ALA A 450 7.22 -4.52 18.70
CA ALA A 450 6.01 -4.74 17.92
C ALA A 450 5.68 -6.23 17.77
N GLN A 451 4.40 -6.58 17.93
CA GLN A 451 3.87 -7.93 17.75
C GLN A 451 3.83 -8.29 16.25
N ARG A 452 4.87 -8.97 15.75
CA ARG A 452 5.00 -9.32 14.32
C ARG A 452 4.68 -10.78 14.04
N ARG A 453 3.94 -11.04 12.95
CA ARG A 453 3.63 -12.39 12.47
C ARG A 453 4.69 -12.91 11.50
N MET A 454 5.36 -14.00 11.88
CA MET A 454 6.28 -14.73 11.01
C MET A 454 5.52 -15.80 10.21
N LEU A 455 5.68 -15.79 8.88
CA LEU A 455 5.14 -16.84 8.01
C LEU A 455 6.25 -17.78 7.60
N ARG A 456 6.03 -19.10 7.72
CA ARG A 456 6.98 -20.11 7.26
C ARG A 456 7.14 -20.03 5.74
N LYS A 457 8.31 -20.44 5.22
CA LYS A 457 8.53 -20.53 3.78
C LYS A 457 7.60 -21.63 3.24
N PRO A 458 6.77 -21.36 2.22
CA PRO A 458 5.96 -22.40 1.59
C PRO A 458 6.86 -23.56 1.14
N THR A 459 6.51 -24.79 1.54
CA THR A 459 7.18 -26.02 1.08
C THR A 459 6.67 -26.39 -0.32
N ARG A 460 7.35 -27.32 -1.01
CA ARG A 460 6.90 -27.81 -2.33
C ARG A 460 5.47 -28.40 -2.31
N THR A 461 5.00 -28.83 -1.14
CA THR A 461 3.68 -29.40 -0.85
C THR A 461 2.64 -28.36 -0.41
N SER A 462 3.01 -27.08 -0.30
CA SER A 462 2.11 -26.01 0.13
C SER A 462 1.01 -25.74 -0.89
N ARG A 463 -0.26 -25.80 -0.46
CA ARG A 463 -1.42 -25.36 -1.26
C ARG A 463 -1.49 -23.84 -1.48
N VAL A 464 -0.69 -23.06 -0.74
CA VAL A 464 -0.65 -21.60 -0.85
C VAL A 464 0.17 -21.20 -2.08
N LYS A 465 -0.52 -20.74 -3.14
CA LYS A 465 0.10 -20.22 -4.37
C LYS A 465 0.65 -18.79 -4.24
N GLN A 466 0.15 -18.02 -3.27
CA GLN A 466 0.56 -16.64 -3.06
C GLN A 466 1.98 -16.54 -2.49
N LYS A 467 2.81 -15.68 -3.08
CA LYS A 467 4.16 -15.41 -2.57
C LYS A 467 4.10 -14.76 -1.17
N ARG A 468 4.91 -15.26 -0.24
CA ARG A 468 5.03 -14.72 1.13
C ARG A 468 5.51 -13.25 1.08
N PRO A 469 4.84 -12.30 1.78
CA PRO A 469 5.33 -10.92 1.91
C PRO A 469 6.71 -10.84 2.58
N ARG A 470 7.60 -9.96 2.08
CA ARG A 470 8.96 -9.77 2.63
C ARG A 470 8.95 -9.39 4.12
N SER A 471 8.00 -8.54 4.53
CA SER A 471 7.81 -8.09 5.91
C SER A 471 7.46 -9.20 6.89
N ARG A 472 7.01 -10.37 6.40
CA ARG A 472 6.68 -11.55 7.22
C ARG A 472 7.73 -12.66 7.11
N THR A 473 8.89 -12.37 6.52
CA THR A 473 10.02 -13.29 6.47
C THR A 473 10.75 -13.32 7.82
N LEU A 474 11.33 -14.46 8.18
CA LEU A 474 12.08 -14.64 9.43
C LEU A 474 13.17 -13.56 9.59
N THR A 475 13.98 -13.36 8.54
CA THR A 475 15.06 -12.36 8.54
C THR A 475 14.55 -10.94 8.75
N SER A 476 13.51 -10.53 8.01
CA SER A 476 12.96 -9.17 8.14
C SER A 476 12.32 -8.94 9.51
N VAL A 477 11.64 -9.94 10.08
CA VAL A 477 11.05 -9.80 11.42
C VAL A 477 12.14 -9.73 12.49
N HIS A 478 13.18 -10.57 12.41
CA HIS A 478 14.31 -10.55 13.34
C HIS A 478 15.09 -9.24 13.29
N GLU A 479 15.23 -8.65 12.11
CA GLU A 479 15.85 -7.34 11.93
C GLU A 479 15.00 -6.23 12.55
N LYS A 480 13.69 -6.24 12.33
CA LYS A 480 12.80 -5.24 12.93
C LYS A 480 12.62 -5.40 14.44
N ILE A 481 12.76 -6.61 15.00
CA ILE A 481 12.83 -6.80 16.45
C ILE A 481 14.11 -6.15 17.01
N LEU A 482 15.26 -6.25 16.33
CA LEU A 482 16.48 -5.57 16.79
C LEU A 482 16.28 -4.06 16.84
N GLU A 483 15.72 -3.47 15.79
CA GLU A 483 15.45 -2.02 15.71
C GLU A 483 14.50 -1.55 16.83
N ASP A 484 13.41 -2.28 17.10
CA ASP A 484 12.48 -1.91 18.17
C ASP A 484 13.11 -1.99 19.57
N LEU A 485 13.94 -3.01 19.81
CA LEU A 485 14.56 -3.22 21.13
C LEU A 485 15.47 -2.06 21.52
N VAL A 486 16.20 -1.49 20.56
CA VAL A 486 17.23 -0.47 20.82
C VAL A 486 16.71 0.95 20.71
N PHE A 487 15.43 1.15 20.37
CA PHE A 487 14.80 2.46 20.35
C PHE A 487 14.93 3.15 21.73
N PRO A 488 15.39 4.41 21.80
CA PRO A 488 15.42 5.44 20.75
C PRO A 488 16.66 5.47 19.84
N THR A 489 17.68 4.66 20.10
CA THR A 489 18.95 4.71 19.37
C THR A 489 18.88 3.96 18.06
N GLU A 490 19.68 4.41 17.08
CA GLU A 490 19.80 3.76 15.79
C GLU A 490 20.96 2.76 15.75
N ILE A 491 20.78 1.69 14.97
CA ILE A 491 21.84 0.70 14.73
C ILE A 491 22.73 1.23 13.61
N VAL A 492 23.98 1.58 13.95
CA VAL A 492 24.99 2.07 13.00
C VAL A 492 25.54 0.93 12.15
N GLY A 493 25.70 -0.26 12.72
CA GLY A 493 26.31 -1.38 12.03
C GLY A 493 25.95 -2.74 12.61
N LYS A 494 26.09 -3.78 11.79
CA LYS A 494 25.89 -5.18 12.20
C LYS A 494 27.05 -6.01 11.66
N ARG A 495 27.73 -6.74 12.54
CA ARG A 495 28.83 -7.65 12.17
C ARG A 495 28.51 -9.05 12.68
N THR A 496 28.44 -10.02 11.79
CA THR A 496 28.34 -11.42 12.20
C THR A 496 29.74 -12.00 12.28
N ARG A 497 30.21 -12.31 13.50
CA ARG A 497 31.43 -13.09 13.71
C ARG A 497 31.07 -14.56 13.56
N VAL A 498 31.79 -15.27 12.70
CA VAL A 498 31.71 -16.73 12.60
C VAL A 498 33.01 -17.27 13.19
N ALA A 499 32.93 -18.07 14.24
CA ALA A 499 34.08 -18.72 14.84
C ALA A 499 34.45 -19.99 14.05
N VAL A 500 35.66 -20.52 14.31
CA VAL A 500 36.23 -21.67 13.58
C VAL A 500 35.40 -22.95 13.79
N ASP A 501 34.70 -23.05 14.93
CA ASP A 501 33.73 -24.10 15.24
C ASP A 501 32.39 -23.96 14.48
N GLY A 502 32.24 -22.90 13.66
CA GLY A 502 31.03 -22.59 12.93
C GLY A 502 29.97 -21.84 13.74
N SER A 503 30.21 -21.58 15.03
CA SER A 503 29.30 -20.79 15.86
C SER A 503 29.24 -19.33 15.36
N LYS A 504 28.04 -18.74 15.39
CA LYS A 504 27.78 -17.40 14.86
C LYS A 504 27.34 -16.48 15.98
N LEU A 505 28.07 -15.37 16.15
CA LEU A 505 27.74 -14.30 17.08
C LEU A 505 27.44 -13.03 16.29
N LEU A 506 26.24 -12.50 16.43
CA LEU A 506 25.88 -11.23 15.81
C LEU A 506 26.22 -10.07 16.77
N LYS A 507 27.18 -9.25 16.37
CA LYS A 507 27.51 -7.99 17.03
C LYS A 507 26.73 -6.85 16.39
N VAL A 508 26.03 -6.06 17.20
CA VAL A 508 25.23 -4.92 16.76
C VAL A 508 25.83 -3.66 17.38
N PHE A 509 26.22 -2.72 16.51
CA PHE A 509 26.82 -1.45 16.92
C PHE A 509 25.74 -0.36 16.98
N LEU A 510 25.65 0.30 18.12
CA LEU A 510 24.70 1.39 18.39
C LEU A 510 25.38 2.76 18.24
N ASP A 511 24.61 3.84 18.06
CA ASP A 511 25.17 5.19 18.01
C ASP A 511 25.81 5.57 19.37
N ALA A 512 27.06 6.03 19.35
CA ALA A 512 27.84 6.38 20.54
C ALA A 512 27.23 7.55 21.34
N LYS A 513 26.40 8.39 20.71
CA LYS A 513 25.74 9.54 21.37
C LYS A 513 24.86 9.12 22.55
N ASP A 514 24.25 7.95 22.47
CA ASP A 514 23.29 7.48 23.47
C ASP A 514 23.91 6.53 24.50
N ALA A 515 25.23 6.33 24.46
CA ALA A 515 25.96 5.37 25.30
C ALA A 515 25.61 5.53 26.79
N THR A 516 25.72 6.75 27.32
CA THR A 516 25.43 7.07 28.72
C THR A 516 24.01 6.70 29.15
N SER A 517 23.04 6.73 28.23
CA SER A 517 21.62 6.52 28.54
C SER A 517 21.16 5.07 28.42
N LEU A 518 21.86 4.22 27.66
CA LEU A 518 21.42 2.88 27.29
C LEU A 518 22.39 1.76 27.65
N GLU A 519 23.61 2.08 28.09
CA GLU A 519 24.63 1.09 28.47
C GLU A 519 24.11 0.10 29.52
N TYR A 520 23.33 0.56 30.51
CA TYR A 520 22.77 -0.31 31.54
C TYR A 520 21.71 -1.31 31.04
N LYS A 521 21.18 -1.16 29.81
CA LYS A 521 20.16 -2.06 29.22
C LYS A 521 20.70 -3.07 28.21
N LEU A 522 21.99 -3.01 27.84
CA LEU A 522 22.56 -3.84 26.76
C LEU A 522 22.40 -5.35 27.01
N ASP A 523 22.60 -5.79 28.25
CA ASP A 523 22.42 -7.19 28.64
C ASP A 523 20.96 -7.64 28.57
N SER A 524 20.03 -6.72 28.88
CA SER A 524 18.60 -6.97 28.75
C SER A 524 18.19 -7.10 27.29
N PHE A 525 18.67 -6.22 26.42
CA PHE A 525 18.41 -6.34 24.97
C PHE A 525 18.92 -7.66 24.42
N SER A 526 20.12 -8.08 24.82
CA SER A 526 20.72 -9.36 24.42
C SER A 526 19.87 -10.54 24.89
N SER A 527 19.47 -10.54 26.16
CA SER A 527 18.67 -11.62 26.78
C SER A 527 17.26 -11.71 26.18
N VAL A 528 16.60 -10.56 25.99
CA VAL A 528 15.28 -10.48 25.36
C VAL A 528 15.37 -10.95 23.90
N TYR A 529 16.36 -10.49 23.13
CA TYR A 529 16.50 -10.91 21.74
C TYR A 529 16.74 -12.42 21.61
N ARG A 530 17.61 -12.98 22.46
CA ARG A 530 17.85 -14.43 22.52
C ARG A 530 16.57 -15.19 22.85
N ARG A 531 15.79 -14.71 23.82
CA ARG A 531 14.52 -15.35 24.22
C ARG A 531 13.47 -15.31 23.12
N LEU A 532 13.37 -14.22 22.37
CA LEU A 532 12.37 -14.05 21.31
C LEU A 532 12.75 -14.76 20.01
N THR A 533 14.04 -14.78 19.67
CA THR A 533 14.51 -15.22 18.33
C THR A 533 15.35 -16.49 18.34
N GLY A 534 15.84 -16.92 19.50
CA GLY A 534 16.78 -18.02 19.66
C GLY A 534 18.20 -17.71 19.19
N LYS A 535 18.52 -16.47 18.81
CA LYS A 535 19.85 -16.07 18.31
C LYS A 535 20.62 -15.27 19.37
N ASP A 536 21.90 -15.58 19.50
CA ASP A 536 22.81 -14.82 20.35
C ASP A 536 23.27 -13.53 19.67
N VAL A 537 23.07 -12.42 20.38
CA VAL A 537 23.44 -11.06 19.96
C VAL A 537 24.17 -10.37 21.09
N VAL A 538 25.16 -9.56 20.72
CA VAL A 538 25.86 -8.65 21.64
C VAL A 538 25.73 -7.23 21.09
N PHE A 539 25.29 -6.32 21.95
CA PHE A 539 25.19 -4.89 21.63
C PHE A 539 26.41 -4.18 22.19
N GLU A 540 27.09 -3.40 21.35
CA GLU A 540 28.30 -2.65 21.71
C GLU A 540 28.19 -1.22 21.15
N PHE A 541 28.70 -0.23 21.88
CA PHE A 541 28.95 1.09 21.29
C PHE A 541 30.33 1.06 20.61
N PRO A 542 30.47 1.61 19.39
CA PRO A 542 31.76 1.67 18.72
C PRO A 542 32.69 2.56 19.56
N VAL A 543 33.87 2.04 19.89
CA VAL A 543 34.92 2.83 20.53
C VAL A 543 35.35 3.90 19.52
N GLN A 544 35.10 5.17 19.81
CA GLN A 544 35.66 6.26 19.02
C GLN A 544 37.18 6.13 19.11
N ALA A 545 37.85 5.99 17.96
CA ALA A 545 39.29 6.15 17.92
C ALA A 545 39.57 7.58 18.41
N GLN A 546 40.29 7.70 19.52
CA GLN A 546 40.88 8.98 19.90
C GLN A 546 41.90 9.31 18.80
N GLU A 547 41.56 10.27 17.94
CA GLU A 547 42.54 10.93 17.06
C GLU A 547 43.49 11.80 17.88
#